data_AF-A0A838E380-F1
#
_entry.id   AF-A0A838E380-F1
#
_cell.length_a   1.000
_cell.length_b   1.000
_cell.length_c   1.000
_cell.angle_alpha   90.00
_cell.angle_beta   90.00
_cell.angle_gamma   90.00
#
_symmetry.space_group_name_H-M   'P 1'
#
loop_
_entity.id
_entity.type
_entity.pdbx_description
1 polymer ?
#
loop_
_entity_poly.entity_id
_entity_poly.type
_entity_poly.pdbx_seq_one_letter_code
_entity_poly.pdbx_strand_id
1 'polypeptide(L)'
;MKTVLKSLGLCLFLCGITLKASLGPFGFLVDKKEWEAPQTFSKQVEKTIEDLEKRKNEADELQRDYKTALEGVQKNFVSFKERLGKVRGVEHTYISALATNAQKTIQVLQEMAQIHQEYKKSLESHIKLLQENKLDPEFKSKGLQIPLKSIYSIDDLQKTMGAYLAAETDLRVLEERLEKISVDSETLEKNRGRILQELEDKKKEQKLLKSAETQEGDELRGLSIKQKGAILDAEVRLAEYRKDLVELKLREAAARAHFVQEQIRVNSIQRDILKEERARIIQELRVEKKELLASAKALKMLVDESNRTQDSYAKKISALDALRKAEFDEIATLKRRYSLSDQDMEAIYNWTYEPRTVGQWQALITIGQRHNQSVIEVEIHKDLWLARIEQEKAKVVDQEVDNAITNTWYTLTSRDASGGDAQKNFLKERKRYESMKADIESTISTLVDKQIKASQALTSNKRLLDQIQNYMKRFKEQESGLFKNKQEMHASLGQILKDQVLLETEKRGEVIAQLIDVYTTTIASLKMSSKKVDTMLGILKSKANWTGAPLFWTGLKSFIPDMTK
;
A
#
# COMPACT_ATOMS: atom_id res chain seq x y z
N MET A 1 -30.75 -46.39 -38.58
CA MET A 1 -29.83 -46.99 -37.59
C MET A 1 -28.33 -46.69 -37.87
N LYS A 2 -27.98 -45.48 -38.35
CA LYS A 2 -26.57 -45.04 -38.55
C LYS A 2 -26.34 -43.55 -38.23
N THR A 3 -27.21 -42.94 -37.43
CA THR A 3 -27.16 -41.48 -37.14
C THR A 3 -27.26 -41.13 -35.65
N VAL A 4 -27.05 -42.10 -34.76
CA VAL A 4 -27.08 -41.89 -33.29
C VAL A 4 -25.69 -42.04 -32.64
N LEU A 5 -24.64 -42.38 -33.40
CA LEU A 5 -23.30 -42.63 -32.86
C LEU A 5 -22.31 -41.44 -32.94
N LYS A 6 -22.72 -40.25 -33.42
CA LYS A 6 -21.80 -39.09 -33.51
C LYS A 6 -21.93 -38.05 -32.38
N SER A 7 -22.95 -38.12 -31.52
CA SER A 7 -23.15 -37.16 -30.41
C SER A 7 -22.72 -37.67 -29.03
N LEU A 8 -22.29 -38.93 -28.92
CA LEU A 8 -21.76 -39.51 -27.67
C LEU A 8 -20.22 -39.47 -27.58
N GLY A 9 -19.52 -39.17 -28.67
CA GLY A 9 -18.05 -39.10 -28.72
C GLY A 9 -17.43 -37.78 -28.25
N LEU A 10 -18.21 -36.70 -28.11
CA LEU A 10 -17.70 -35.38 -27.71
C LEU A 10 -17.87 -35.08 -26.21
N CYS A 11 -18.72 -35.82 -25.49
CA CYS A 11 -18.94 -35.62 -24.06
C CYS A 11 -17.97 -36.39 -23.16
N LEU A 12 -17.20 -37.35 -23.70
CA LEU A 12 -16.22 -38.13 -22.94
C LEU A 12 -14.79 -37.54 -22.96
N PHE A 13 -14.53 -36.53 -23.79
CA PHE A 13 -13.20 -35.89 -23.87
C PHE A 13 -13.01 -34.69 -22.93
N LEU A 14 -14.05 -34.27 -22.20
CA LEU A 14 -14.02 -33.14 -21.25
C LEU A 14 -14.14 -33.56 -19.77
N CYS A 15 -14.19 -34.86 -19.46
CA CYS A 15 -14.30 -35.37 -18.08
C CYS A 15 -13.02 -36.07 -17.56
N GLY A 16 -11.86 -35.83 -18.17
CA GLY A 16 -10.67 -36.66 -17.95
C GLY A 16 -9.37 -35.92 -17.70
N ILE A 17 -9.34 -34.86 -16.89
CA ILE A 17 -8.11 -34.40 -16.25
C ILE A 17 -8.35 -34.36 -14.74
N THR A 18 -8.39 -35.53 -14.13
CA THR A 18 -8.17 -35.65 -12.68
C THR A 18 -6.70 -35.34 -12.43
N LEU A 19 -6.40 -34.10 -12.06
CA LEU A 19 -5.09 -33.69 -11.54
C LEU A 19 -4.94 -34.26 -10.11
N LYS A 20 -4.74 -35.59 -10.02
CA LYS A 20 -4.12 -36.24 -8.87
C LYS A 20 -2.61 -36.12 -9.04
N ALA A 21 -2.08 -34.96 -8.72
CA ALA A 21 -0.69 -34.81 -8.32
C ALA A 21 -0.72 -34.30 -6.88
N SER A 22 -0.39 -35.19 -5.96
CA SER A 22 -0.17 -34.90 -4.56
C SER A 22 0.94 -33.87 -4.41
N LEU A 23 0.58 -32.63 -4.11
CA LEU A 23 1.44 -31.71 -3.40
C LEU A 23 0.75 -31.44 -2.07
N GLY A 24 1.24 -32.12 -1.04
CA GLY A 24 0.79 -31.92 0.33
C GLY A 24 1.00 -30.47 0.78
N PRO A 25 0.28 -30.04 1.83
CA PRO A 25 0.48 -28.74 2.43
C PRO A 25 1.84 -28.76 3.13
N PHE A 26 2.64 -27.69 2.99
CA PHE A 26 3.91 -27.50 3.69
C PHE A 26 5.04 -28.51 3.41
N GLY A 27 5.64 -28.37 2.23
CA GLY A 27 6.93 -28.99 1.89
C GLY A 27 7.98 -27.96 1.46
N PHE A 28 7.99 -26.77 2.06
CA PHE A 28 9.10 -25.81 1.93
C PHE A 28 9.63 -25.47 3.31
N LEU A 29 10.22 -26.49 3.95
CA LEU A 29 11.32 -26.22 4.88
C LEU A 29 12.46 -25.70 4.02
N VAL A 30 12.66 -24.38 4.05
CA VAL A 30 13.95 -23.80 3.71
C VAL A 30 14.92 -24.38 4.72
N ASP A 31 15.62 -25.42 4.30
CA ASP A 31 16.79 -25.92 4.99
C ASP A 31 17.71 -24.70 5.13
N LYS A 32 17.92 -24.22 6.36
CA LYS A 32 18.95 -23.21 6.69
C LYS A 32 20.32 -23.85 6.45
N LYS A 33 20.64 -24.20 5.22
CA LYS A 33 22.00 -24.52 4.82
C LYS A 33 22.68 -23.19 4.51
N GLU A 34 23.62 -22.84 5.38
CA GLU A 34 24.64 -21.84 5.12
C GLU A 34 25.18 -22.08 3.69
N TRP A 35 25.07 -21.04 2.86
CA TRP A 35 25.48 -21.13 1.46
C TRP A 35 27.00 -21.09 1.41
N GLU A 36 27.63 -22.26 1.44
CA GLU A 36 29.06 -22.39 1.17
C GLU A 36 29.35 -22.08 -0.30
N ALA A 37 30.46 -21.35 -0.54
CA ALA A 37 31.16 -21.07 -1.80
C ALA A 37 30.41 -20.45 -3.02
N PRO A 38 31.04 -19.54 -3.80
CA PRO A 38 30.42 -18.85 -4.96
C PRO A 38 29.92 -19.77 -6.09
N GLN A 39 30.55 -20.94 -6.30
CA GLN A 39 30.17 -21.87 -7.37
C GLN A 39 28.85 -22.61 -7.09
N THR A 40 28.54 -22.82 -5.81
CA THR A 40 27.30 -23.45 -5.31
C THR A 40 26.14 -22.46 -5.35
N PHE A 41 26.40 -21.17 -5.12
CA PHE A 41 25.42 -20.08 -5.27
C PHE A 41 24.89 -19.95 -6.70
N SER A 42 25.78 -19.86 -7.72
CA SER A 42 25.35 -19.70 -9.12
C SER A 42 24.50 -20.88 -9.61
N LYS A 43 24.87 -22.12 -9.26
CA LYS A 43 24.11 -23.32 -9.63
C LYS A 43 22.73 -23.38 -8.96
N GLN A 44 22.62 -22.93 -7.71
CA GLN A 44 21.34 -22.89 -6.99
C GLN A 44 20.40 -21.80 -7.54
N VAL A 45 20.96 -20.65 -7.95
CA VAL A 45 20.20 -19.58 -8.61
C VAL A 45 19.70 -20.03 -9.99
N GLU A 46 20.55 -20.68 -10.79
CA GLU A 46 20.15 -21.26 -12.09
C GLU A 46 19.00 -22.25 -11.96
N LYS A 47 19.12 -23.21 -11.03
CA LYS A 47 18.04 -24.17 -10.78
C LYS A 47 16.74 -23.50 -10.36
N THR A 48 16.81 -22.47 -9.52
CA THR A 48 15.62 -21.71 -9.10
C THR A 48 14.99 -20.98 -10.27
N ILE A 49 15.79 -20.39 -11.18
CA ILE A 49 15.29 -19.74 -12.39
C ILE A 49 14.60 -20.76 -13.30
N GLU A 50 15.21 -21.93 -13.55
CA GLU A 50 14.61 -22.99 -14.35
C GLU A 50 13.27 -23.47 -13.78
N ASP A 51 13.19 -23.67 -12.46
CA ASP A 51 11.95 -24.04 -11.78
C ASP A 51 10.86 -22.95 -11.91
N LEU A 52 11.23 -21.67 -11.83
CA LEU A 52 10.31 -20.55 -12.01
C LEU A 52 9.84 -20.42 -13.47
N GLU A 53 10.72 -20.64 -14.45
CA GLU A 53 10.38 -20.65 -15.88
C GLU A 53 9.43 -21.80 -16.21
N LYS A 54 9.65 -22.98 -15.62
CA LYS A 54 8.71 -24.11 -15.75
C LYS A 54 7.32 -23.75 -15.23
N ARG A 55 7.22 -23.17 -14.03
CA ARG A 55 5.94 -22.73 -13.44
C ARG A 55 5.27 -21.64 -14.28
N LYS A 56 6.04 -20.75 -14.88
CA LYS A 56 5.54 -19.72 -15.80
C LYS A 56 4.90 -20.37 -17.03
N ASN A 57 5.55 -21.38 -17.62
CA ASN A 57 5.00 -22.10 -18.77
C ASN A 57 3.73 -22.88 -18.42
N GLU A 58 3.70 -23.55 -17.26
CA GLU A 58 2.48 -24.21 -16.74
C GLU A 58 1.34 -23.20 -16.51
N ALA A 59 1.65 -21.99 -16.04
CA ALA A 59 0.65 -20.93 -15.89
C ALA A 59 0.08 -20.44 -17.23
N ASP A 60 0.91 -20.38 -18.28
CA ASP A 60 0.49 -19.99 -19.63
C ASP A 60 -0.43 -21.04 -20.28
N GLU A 61 -0.21 -22.33 -20.01
CA GLU A 61 -1.10 -23.41 -20.45
C GLU A 61 -2.47 -23.31 -19.76
N LEU A 62 -2.49 -23.20 -18.43
CA LEU A 62 -3.72 -23.06 -17.64
C LEU A 62 -4.53 -21.82 -18.05
N GLN A 63 -3.87 -20.70 -18.37
CA GLN A 63 -4.54 -19.50 -18.84
C GLN A 63 -5.30 -19.72 -20.16
N ARG A 64 -4.77 -20.53 -21.08
CA ARG A 64 -5.45 -20.86 -22.34
C ARG A 64 -6.69 -21.71 -22.09
N ASP A 65 -6.62 -22.65 -21.15
CA ASP A 65 -7.75 -23.50 -20.78
C ASP A 65 -8.90 -22.67 -20.19
N TYR A 66 -8.60 -21.74 -19.28
CA TYR A 66 -9.61 -20.85 -18.69
C TYR A 66 -10.22 -19.89 -19.71
N LYS A 67 -9.41 -19.37 -20.65
CA LYS A 67 -9.92 -18.53 -21.74
C LYS A 67 -10.91 -19.31 -22.62
N THR A 68 -10.59 -20.55 -22.95
CA THR A 68 -11.48 -21.43 -23.73
C THR A 68 -12.78 -21.71 -22.97
N ALA A 69 -12.69 -21.98 -21.67
CA ALA A 69 -13.86 -22.16 -20.81
C ALA A 69 -14.73 -20.89 -20.75
N LEU A 70 -14.12 -19.71 -20.59
CA LEU A 70 -14.82 -18.42 -20.54
C LEU A 70 -15.61 -18.15 -21.81
N GLU A 71 -15.00 -18.36 -22.98
CA GLU A 71 -15.67 -18.21 -24.27
C GLU A 71 -16.87 -19.17 -24.40
N GLY A 72 -16.73 -20.41 -23.92
CA GLY A 72 -17.81 -21.39 -23.89
C GLY A 72 -18.98 -20.97 -22.99
N VAL A 73 -18.70 -20.50 -21.77
CA VAL A 73 -19.74 -20.06 -20.83
C VAL A 73 -20.40 -18.76 -21.29
N GLN A 74 -19.67 -17.83 -21.89
CA GLN A 74 -20.23 -16.61 -22.49
C GLN A 74 -21.21 -16.93 -23.62
N LYS A 75 -20.87 -17.86 -24.52
CA LYS A 75 -21.79 -18.32 -25.57
C LYS A 75 -23.08 -18.90 -24.97
N ASN A 76 -22.96 -19.73 -23.93
CA ASN A 76 -24.12 -20.29 -23.23
C ASN A 76 -24.97 -19.19 -22.58
N PHE A 77 -24.35 -18.23 -21.90
CA PHE A 77 -25.04 -17.11 -21.25
C PHE A 77 -25.83 -16.25 -22.25
N VAL A 78 -25.24 -15.92 -23.39
CA VAL A 78 -25.94 -15.20 -24.47
C VAL A 78 -27.14 -16.00 -24.95
N SER A 79 -26.99 -17.31 -25.19
CA SER A 79 -28.10 -18.16 -25.59
C SER A 79 -29.23 -18.23 -24.55
N PHE A 80 -28.89 -18.25 -23.25
CA PHE A 80 -29.89 -18.25 -22.18
C PHE A 80 -30.63 -16.91 -22.09
N LYS A 81 -29.92 -15.79 -22.27
CA LYS A 81 -30.51 -14.45 -22.30
C LYS A 81 -31.47 -14.25 -23.47
N GLU A 82 -31.11 -14.75 -24.65
CA GLU A 82 -32.00 -14.75 -25.82
C GLU A 82 -33.25 -15.61 -25.61
N ARG A 83 -33.09 -16.78 -24.97
CA ARG A 83 -34.22 -17.65 -24.63
C ARG A 83 -35.13 -17.01 -23.59
N LEU A 84 -34.60 -16.34 -22.56
CA LEU A 84 -35.39 -15.65 -21.53
C LEU A 84 -36.39 -14.64 -22.11
N GLY A 85 -36.05 -13.98 -23.22
CA GLY A 85 -36.98 -13.08 -23.93
C GLY A 85 -38.19 -13.78 -24.57
N LYS A 86 -38.18 -15.12 -24.68
CA LYS A 86 -39.17 -15.91 -25.44
C LYS A 86 -40.00 -16.88 -24.59
N VAL A 87 -39.58 -17.20 -23.36
CA VAL A 87 -40.24 -18.18 -22.48
C VAL A 87 -40.90 -17.55 -21.25
N ARG A 88 -41.97 -18.20 -20.74
CA ARG A 88 -42.72 -17.80 -19.53
C ARG A 88 -42.96 -19.01 -18.62
N GLY A 89 -43.38 -18.75 -17.37
CA GLY A 89 -43.74 -19.81 -16.40
C GLY A 89 -42.54 -20.63 -15.91
N VAL A 90 -42.73 -21.93 -15.70
CA VAL A 90 -41.70 -22.84 -15.14
C VAL A 90 -40.42 -22.87 -15.99
N GLU A 91 -40.53 -22.79 -17.31
CA GLU A 91 -39.36 -22.75 -18.19
C GLU A 91 -38.57 -21.45 -18.05
N HIS A 92 -39.24 -20.33 -17.76
CA HIS A 92 -38.55 -19.07 -17.44
C HIS A 92 -37.73 -19.22 -16.15
N THR A 93 -38.27 -19.83 -15.10
CA THR A 93 -37.54 -20.09 -13.85
C THR A 93 -36.30 -20.96 -14.08
N TYR A 94 -36.42 -22.03 -14.88
CA TYR A 94 -35.31 -22.90 -15.24
C TYR A 94 -34.18 -22.16 -15.97
N ILE A 95 -34.51 -21.44 -17.04
CA ILE A 95 -33.51 -20.72 -17.84
C ILE A 95 -32.91 -19.55 -17.05
N SER A 96 -33.70 -18.89 -16.19
CA SER A 96 -33.22 -17.84 -15.30
C SER A 96 -32.16 -18.35 -14.31
N ALA A 97 -32.38 -19.52 -13.72
CA ALA A 97 -31.39 -20.17 -12.84
C ALA A 97 -30.09 -20.50 -13.58
N LEU A 98 -30.18 -21.07 -14.79
CA LEU A 98 -29.01 -21.35 -15.62
C LEU A 98 -28.26 -20.09 -16.06
N ALA A 99 -28.98 -19.03 -16.45
CA ALA A 99 -28.38 -17.75 -16.80
C ALA A 99 -27.65 -17.11 -15.60
N THR A 100 -28.24 -17.20 -14.41
CA THR A 100 -27.64 -16.70 -13.16
C THR A 100 -26.36 -17.46 -12.83
N ASN A 101 -26.36 -18.80 -12.93
CA ASN A 101 -25.15 -19.60 -12.70
C ASN A 101 -24.08 -19.31 -13.75
N ALA A 102 -24.44 -19.21 -15.04
CA ALA A 102 -23.49 -18.87 -16.10
C ALA A 102 -22.86 -17.48 -15.88
N GLN A 103 -23.64 -16.48 -15.44
CA GLN A 103 -23.12 -15.15 -15.11
C GLN A 103 -22.12 -15.21 -13.95
N LYS A 104 -22.42 -15.96 -12.88
CA LYS A 104 -21.50 -16.18 -11.76
C LYS A 104 -20.21 -16.89 -12.22
N THR A 105 -20.32 -17.89 -13.09
CA THR A 105 -19.16 -18.60 -13.65
C THR A 105 -18.29 -17.67 -14.50
N ILE A 106 -18.89 -16.78 -15.31
CA ILE A 106 -18.15 -15.76 -16.08
C ILE A 106 -17.35 -14.86 -15.15
N GLN A 107 -17.95 -14.37 -14.06
CA GLN A 107 -17.24 -13.53 -13.08
C GLN A 107 -16.05 -14.25 -12.46
N VAL A 108 -16.23 -15.51 -12.04
CA VAL A 108 -15.14 -16.34 -11.48
C VAL A 108 -14.02 -16.53 -12.51
N LEU A 109 -14.33 -16.88 -13.76
CA LEU A 109 -13.33 -17.09 -14.81
C LEU A 109 -12.59 -15.81 -15.21
N GLN A 110 -13.28 -14.65 -15.20
CA GLN A 110 -12.64 -13.35 -15.41
C GLN A 110 -11.66 -13.02 -14.29
N GLU A 111 -12.04 -13.29 -13.04
CA GLU A 111 -11.17 -13.11 -11.88
C GLU A 111 -9.96 -14.05 -11.95
N MET A 112 -10.15 -15.31 -12.33
CA MET A 112 -9.05 -16.27 -12.54
C MET A 112 -8.05 -15.76 -13.59
N ALA A 113 -8.54 -15.19 -14.70
CA ALA A 113 -7.67 -14.62 -15.74
C ALA A 113 -6.83 -13.45 -15.21
N GLN A 114 -7.40 -12.59 -14.36
CA GLN A 114 -6.67 -11.48 -13.73
C GLN A 114 -5.58 -12.02 -12.76
N ILE A 115 -5.95 -12.94 -11.87
CA ILE A 115 -4.99 -13.52 -10.90
C ILE A 115 -3.85 -14.26 -11.62
N HIS A 116 -4.12 -14.91 -12.76
CA HIS A 116 -3.08 -15.51 -13.59
C HIS A 116 -2.06 -14.50 -14.11
N GLN A 117 -2.51 -13.32 -14.55
CA GLN A 117 -1.60 -12.26 -15.00
C GLN A 117 -0.74 -11.74 -13.85
N GLU A 118 -1.34 -11.57 -12.67
CA GLU A 118 -0.61 -11.17 -11.45
C GLU A 118 0.43 -12.22 -11.03
N TYR A 119 0.06 -13.50 -11.05
CA TYR A 119 0.96 -14.63 -10.79
C TYR A 119 2.15 -14.64 -11.74
N LYS A 120 1.88 -14.55 -13.05
CA LYS A 120 2.92 -14.52 -14.08
C LYS A 120 3.88 -13.34 -13.89
N LYS A 121 3.34 -12.15 -13.64
CA LYS A 121 4.14 -10.94 -13.37
C LYS A 121 5.03 -11.10 -12.13
N SER A 122 4.53 -11.77 -11.09
CA SER A 122 5.30 -12.10 -9.89
C SER A 122 6.48 -13.02 -10.21
N LEU A 123 6.24 -14.10 -10.96
CA LEU A 123 7.30 -15.02 -11.40
C LEU A 123 8.34 -14.32 -12.29
N GLU A 124 7.92 -13.50 -13.25
CA GLU A 124 8.83 -12.75 -14.12
C GLU A 124 9.70 -11.75 -13.34
N SER A 125 9.12 -11.06 -12.36
CA SER A 125 9.85 -10.14 -11.48
C SER A 125 10.86 -10.89 -10.62
N HIS A 126 10.51 -12.09 -10.16
CA HIS A 126 11.41 -12.95 -9.39
C HIS A 126 12.59 -13.46 -10.23
N ILE A 127 12.32 -13.97 -11.44
CA ILE A 127 13.37 -14.39 -12.38
C ILE A 127 14.32 -13.22 -12.67
N LYS A 128 13.77 -12.03 -12.95
CA LYS A 128 14.58 -10.83 -13.24
C LYS A 128 15.48 -10.46 -12.06
N LEU A 129 14.96 -10.45 -10.83
CA LEU A 129 15.75 -10.18 -9.62
C LEU A 129 16.90 -11.18 -9.48
N LEU A 130 16.62 -12.47 -9.66
CA LEU A 130 17.64 -13.52 -9.58
C LEU A 130 18.71 -13.39 -10.66
N GLN A 131 18.31 -13.04 -11.90
CA GLN A 131 19.23 -12.80 -13.00
C GLN A 131 20.14 -11.59 -12.73
N GLU A 132 19.59 -10.49 -12.25
CA GLU A 132 20.37 -9.30 -11.87
C GLU A 132 21.40 -9.62 -10.79
N ASN A 133 21.00 -10.34 -9.73
CA ASN A 133 21.90 -10.71 -8.63
C ASN A 133 22.94 -11.76 -9.04
N LYS A 134 22.64 -12.61 -10.02
CA LYS A 134 23.60 -13.57 -10.57
C LYS A 134 24.73 -12.85 -11.32
N LEU A 135 24.40 -11.78 -12.04
CA LEU A 135 25.37 -11.00 -12.82
C LEU A 135 26.26 -10.12 -11.95
N ASP A 136 25.74 -9.66 -10.80
CA ASP A 136 26.48 -8.80 -9.88
C ASP A 136 26.20 -9.17 -8.41
N PRO A 137 26.75 -10.30 -7.92
CA PRO A 137 26.48 -10.80 -6.57
C PRO A 137 27.08 -9.91 -5.46
N GLU A 138 28.11 -9.13 -5.79
CA GLU A 138 28.77 -8.20 -4.87
C GLU A 138 28.24 -6.76 -5.01
N PHE A 139 27.24 -6.54 -5.88
CA PHE A 139 26.63 -5.23 -6.12
C PHE A 139 27.63 -4.13 -6.49
N LYS A 140 28.71 -4.49 -7.18
CA LYS A 140 29.75 -3.57 -7.65
C LYS A 140 29.19 -2.52 -8.60
N SER A 141 28.26 -2.91 -9.47
CA SER A 141 27.59 -2.00 -10.42
C SER A 141 26.72 -0.95 -9.73
N LYS A 142 26.23 -1.24 -8.52
CA LYS A 142 25.40 -0.33 -7.72
C LYS A 142 26.21 0.65 -6.87
N GLY A 143 27.55 0.57 -6.92
CA GLY A 143 28.42 1.49 -6.18
C GLY A 143 28.28 1.38 -4.66
N LEU A 144 27.86 0.22 -4.14
CA LEU A 144 27.76 0.00 -2.69
C LEU A 144 29.13 -0.01 -2.00
N GLN A 145 30.17 -0.42 -2.74
CA GLN A 145 31.55 -0.37 -2.29
C GLN A 145 32.16 0.98 -2.65
N ILE A 146 32.69 1.69 -1.66
CA ILE A 146 33.38 2.95 -1.89
C ILE A 146 34.84 2.67 -2.27
N PRO A 147 35.41 3.37 -3.27
CA PRO A 147 36.81 3.22 -3.63
C PRO A 147 37.73 3.41 -2.43
N LEU A 148 38.75 2.56 -2.31
CA LEU A 148 39.73 2.66 -1.23
C LEU A 148 40.42 4.04 -1.27
N LYS A 149 40.28 4.78 -0.17
CA LYS A 149 40.96 6.05 0.06
C LYS A 149 41.87 5.93 1.29
N SER A 150 42.98 6.66 1.29
CA SER A 150 43.87 6.75 2.45
C SER A 150 43.25 7.53 3.61
N ILE A 151 42.32 8.43 3.32
CA ILE A 151 41.54 9.20 4.30
C ILE A 151 40.13 9.38 3.72
N TYR A 152 39.11 9.07 4.53
CA TYR A 152 37.71 9.33 4.16
C TYR A 152 37.21 10.66 4.72
N SER A 153 36.30 11.29 3.98
CA SER A 153 35.63 12.53 4.36
C SER A 153 34.32 12.28 5.12
N ILE A 154 33.77 13.32 5.75
CA ILE A 154 32.45 13.23 6.40
C ILE A 154 31.32 12.95 5.38
N ASP A 155 31.47 13.43 4.15
CA ASP A 155 30.52 13.19 3.05
C ASP A 155 30.48 11.70 2.66
N ASP A 156 31.64 11.03 2.60
CA ASP A 156 31.71 9.58 2.36
C ASP A 156 30.95 8.80 3.45
N LEU A 157 31.13 9.20 4.73
CA LEU A 157 30.43 8.58 5.85
C LEU A 157 28.92 8.83 5.79
N GLN A 158 28.49 10.06 5.53
CA GLN A 158 27.07 10.42 5.46
C GLN A 158 26.35 9.70 4.32
N LYS A 159 26.98 9.59 3.14
CA LYS A 159 26.44 8.83 2.00
C LYS A 159 26.26 7.35 2.34
N THR A 160 27.30 6.73 2.91
CA THR A 160 27.24 5.31 3.30
C THR A 160 26.22 5.06 4.38
N MET A 161 26.15 5.94 5.38
CA MET A 161 25.16 5.88 6.45
C MET A 161 23.73 6.03 5.90
N GLY A 162 23.49 6.97 5.00
CA GLY A 162 22.20 7.17 4.35
C GLY A 162 21.76 5.93 3.58
N ALA A 163 22.66 5.35 2.77
CA ALA A 163 22.40 4.10 2.05
C ALA A 163 22.11 2.93 3.00
N TYR A 164 22.87 2.81 4.10
CA TYR A 164 22.66 1.78 5.12
C TYR A 164 21.28 1.90 5.78
N LEU A 165 20.89 3.11 6.20
CA LEU A 165 19.61 3.36 6.85
C LEU A 165 18.42 3.18 5.89
N ALA A 166 18.61 3.50 4.60
CA ALA A 166 17.64 3.21 3.56
C ALA A 166 17.42 1.70 3.41
N ALA A 167 18.50 0.92 3.29
CA ALA A 167 18.43 -0.54 3.22
C ALA A 167 17.75 -1.17 4.46
N GLU A 168 18.02 -0.68 5.67
CA GLU A 168 17.31 -1.12 6.89
C GLU A 168 15.81 -0.79 6.84
N THR A 169 15.44 0.34 6.26
CA THR A 169 14.04 0.75 6.13
C THR A 169 13.32 -0.11 5.11
N ASP A 170 13.95 -0.37 3.96
CA ASP A 170 13.42 -1.24 2.91
C ASP A 170 13.23 -2.68 3.42
N LEU A 171 14.17 -3.21 4.20
CA LEU A 171 14.04 -4.51 4.84
C LEU A 171 12.79 -4.59 5.72
N ARG A 172 12.58 -3.60 6.60
CA ARG A 172 11.41 -3.56 7.47
C ARG A 172 10.10 -3.50 6.67
N VAL A 173 10.06 -2.70 5.60
CA VAL A 173 8.88 -2.62 4.71
C VAL A 173 8.60 -3.96 4.04
N LEU A 174 9.65 -4.67 3.61
CA LEU A 174 9.51 -6.00 3.02
C LEU A 174 9.05 -7.04 4.05
N GLU A 175 9.50 -6.97 5.30
CA GLU A 175 9.05 -7.83 6.40
C GLU A 175 7.55 -7.61 6.70
N GLU A 176 7.12 -6.34 6.83
CA GLU A 176 5.70 -5.98 7.01
C GLU A 176 4.84 -6.47 5.82
N ARG A 177 5.36 -6.36 4.59
CA ARG A 177 4.70 -6.89 3.38
C ARG A 177 4.58 -8.41 3.41
N LEU A 178 5.60 -9.12 3.87
CA LEU A 178 5.60 -10.58 3.98
C LEU A 178 4.57 -11.04 5.02
N GLU A 179 4.50 -10.37 6.17
CA GLU A 179 3.50 -10.63 7.21
C GLU A 179 2.08 -10.47 6.67
N LYS A 180 1.81 -9.38 5.94
CA LYS A 180 0.51 -9.17 5.29
C LYS A 180 0.14 -10.29 4.32
N ILE A 181 1.07 -10.73 3.47
CA ILE A 181 0.84 -11.85 2.55
C ILE A 181 0.54 -13.14 3.33
N SER A 182 1.18 -13.36 4.47
CA SER A 182 0.92 -14.51 5.34
C SER A 182 -0.51 -14.50 5.88
N VAL A 183 -0.98 -13.36 6.41
CA VAL A 183 -2.35 -13.18 6.92
C VAL A 183 -3.39 -13.38 5.81
N ASP A 184 -3.13 -12.84 4.61
CA ASP A 184 -3.99 -13.01 3.45
C ASP A 184 -4.06 -14.50 3.02
N SER A 185 -2.92 -15.21 3.07
CA SER A 185 -2.84 -16.64 2.74
C SER A 185 -3.62 -17.51 3.73
N GLU A 186 -3.55 -17.23 5.02
CA GLU A 186 -4.35 -17.93 6.05
C GLU A 186 -5.85 -17.74 5.82
N THR A 187 -6.25 -16.52 5.43
CA THR A 187 -7.65 -16.21 5.11
C THR A 187 -8.12 -16.98 3.87
N LEU A 188 -7.25 -17.09 2.85
CA LEU A 188 -7.53 -17.88 1.65
C LEU A 188 -7.63 -19.38 1.95
N GLU A 189 -6.80 -19.94 2.83
CA GLU A 189 -6.91 -21.35 3.22
C GLU A 189 -8.21 -21.65 3.97
N LYS A 190 -8.65 -20.75 4.87
CA LYS A 190 -9.98 -20.88 5.52
C LYS A 190 -11.10 -20.84 4.47
N ASN A 191 -11.01 -19.94 3.49
CA ASN A 191 -11.99 -19.87 2.41
C ASN A 191 -11.96 -21.11 1.52
N ARG A 192 -10.78 -21.69 1.26
CA ARG A 192 -10.62 -22.95 0.53
C ARG A 192 -11.36 -24.09 1.24
N GLY A 193 -11.21 -24.21 2.56
CA GLY A 193 -11.94 -25.18 3.36
C GLY A 193 -13.46 -25.07 3.18
N ARG A 194 -14.00 -23.85 3.21
CA ARG A 194 -15.43 -23.59 2.98
C ARG A 194 -15.88 -23.96 1.57
N ILE A 195 -15.10 -23.64 0.54
CA ILE A 195 -15.45 -23.97 -0.86
C ILE A 195 -15.37 -25.47 -1.11
N LEU A 196 -14.39 -26.17 -0.52
CA LEU A 196 -14.31 -27.63 -0.60
C LEU A 196 -15.52 -28.29 0.04
N GLN A 197 -16.00 -27.76 1.17
CA GLN A 197 -17.24 -28.21 1.81
C GLN A 197 -18.46 -27.95 0.92
N GLU A 198 -18.60 -26.75 0.36
CA GLU A 198 -19.67 -26.39 -0.60
C GLU A 198 -19.68 -27.34 -1.81
N LEU A 199 -18.51 -27.64 -2.36
CA LEU A 199 -18.37 -28.57 -3.49
C LEU A 199 -18.79 -30.00 -3.11
N GLU A 200 -18.39 -30.46 -1.93
CA GLU A 200 -18.76 -31.79 -1.44
C GLU A 200 -20.27 -31.90 -1.18
N ASP A 201 -20.87 -30.88 -0.59
CA ASP A 201 -22.31 -30.83 -0.34
C ASP A 201 -23.10 -30.80 -1.66
N LYS A 202 -22.64 -30.03 -2.66
CA LYS A 202 -23.22 -30.04 -4.01
C LYS A 202 -23.07 -31.39 -4.72
N LYS A 203 -21.94 -32.07 -4.55
CA LYS A 203 -21.73 -33.44 -5.08
C LYS A 203 -22.61 -34.47 -4.38
N LYS A 204 -22.88 -34.32 -3.08
CA LYS A 204 -23.84 -35.15 -2.34
C LYS A 204 -25.26 -34.91 -2.81
N GLU A 205 -25.70 -33.65 -2.95
CA GLU A 205 -26.99 -33.29 -3.54
C GLU A 205 -27.15 -33.93 -4.93
N GLN A 206 -26.10 -33.91 -5.76
CA GLN A 206 -26.11 -34.50 -7.10
C GLN A 206 -26.27 -36.02 -7.09
N LYS A 207 -25.70 -36.70 -6.09
CA LYS A 207 -25.88 -38.14 -5.88
C LYS A 207 -27.29 -38.46 -5.36
N LEU A 208 -27.81 -37.68 -4.42
CA LEU A 208 -29.15 -37.86 -3.84
C LEU A 208 -30.26 -37.63 -4.88
N LEU A 209 -30.09 -36.65 -5.78
CA LEU A 209 -31.00 -36.41 -6.89
C LEU A 209 -31.08 -37.62 -7.86
N LYS A 210 -30.00 -38.41 -7.97
CA LYS A 210 -29.95 -39.65 -8.77
C LYS A 210 -30.59 -40.84 -8.06
N SER A 211 -30.69 -40.82 -6.73
CA SER A 211 -31.25 -41.92 -5.91
C SER A 211 -32.73 -41.75 -5.54
N ALA A 212 -33.44 -40.78 -6.13
CA ALA A 212 -34.89 -40.56 -6.01
C ALA A 212 -35.43 -40.16 -4.61
N GLU A 213 -34.57 -39.87 -3.64
CA GLU A 213 -34.96 -39.21 -2.38
C GLU A 213 -34.60 -37.73 -2.50
N THR A 214 -35.57 -36.88 -2.84
CA THR A 214 -35.36 -35.43 -2.75
C THR A 214 -36.43 -34.82 -1.85
N GLN A 215 -36.01 -34.33 -0.69
CA GLN A 215 -36.79 -33.45 0.16
C GLN A 215 -37.07 -32.14 -0.60
N GLU A 216 -38.34 -31.69 -0.53
CA GLU A 216 -38.81 -30.49 -1.19
C GLU A 216 -38.26 -29.23 -0.50
N GLY A 217 -37.38 -28.51 -1.20
CA GLY A 217 -37.11 -27.09 -0.96
C GLY A 217 -37.99 -26.23 -1.87
N ASP A 218 -38.58 -25.16 -1.32
CA ASP A 218 -39.69 -24.38 -1.89
C ASP A 218 -39.36 -23.62 -3.21
N GLU A 219 -38.08 -23.40 -3.55
CA GLU A 219 -37.69 -22.56 -4.70
C GLU A 219 -37.70 -23.27 -6.07
N LEU A 220 -37.74 -24.61 -6.11
CA LEU A 220 -37.69 -25.41 -7.36
C LEU A 220 -38.98 -26.19 -7.63
N ARG A 221 -40.10 -25.79 -7.01
CA ARG A 221 -41.43 -26.41 -7.24
C ARG A 221 -41.83 -26.31 -8.72
N GLY A 222 -42.21 -27.45 -9.30
CA GLY A 222 -42.66 -27.57 -10.70
C GLY A 222 -41.60 -27.91 -11.74
N LEU A 223 -40.29 -27.91 -11.41
CA LEU A 223 -39.24 -28.32 -12.34
C LEU A 223 -39.12 -29.84 -12.45
N SER A 224 -38.91 -30.34 -13.67
CA SER A 224 -38.63 -31.76 -13.91
C SER A 224 -37.29 -32.19 -13.28
N ILE A 225 -37.14 -33.47 -12.94
CA ILE A 225 -35.89 -34.03 -12.40
C ILE A 225 -34.69 -33.71 -13.31
N LYS A 226 -34.88 -33.74 -14.64
CA LYS A 226 -33.85 -33.37 -15.62
C LYS A 226 -33.44 -31.90 -15.53
N GLN A 227 -34.39 -30.99 -15.33
CA GLN A 227 -34.11 -29.56 -15.18
C GLN A 227 -33.41 -29.27 -13.85
N LYS A 228 -33.85 -29.89 -12.76
CA LYS A 228 -33.18 -29.82 -11.45
C LYS A 228 -31.74 -30.34 -11.54
N GLY A 229 -31.54 -31.48 -12.22
CA GLY A 229 -30.21 -32.03 -12.46
C GLY A 229 -29.30 -31.10 -13.26
N ALA A 230 -29.81 -30.47 -14.32
CA ALA A 230 -29.02 -29.53 -15.11
C ALA A 230 -28.61 -28.26 -14.34
N ILE A 231 -29.49 -27.73 -13.47
CA ILE A 231 -29.13 -26.61 -12.57
C ILE A 231 -28.02 -27.05 -11.62
N LEU A 232 -28.19 -28.22 -10.99
CA LEU A 232 -27.22 -28.75 -10.03
C LEU A 232 -25.86 -29.06 -10.67
N ASP A 233 -25.83 -29.59 -11.89
CA ASP A 233 -24.60 -29.78 -12.66
C ASP A 233 -23.88 -28.45 -12.92
N ALA A 234 -24.62 -27.37 -13.19
CA ALA A 234 -24.07 -26.03 -13.36
C ALA A 234 -23.53 -25.46 -12.04
N GLU A 235 -24.21 -25.72 -10.92
CA GLU A 235 -23.74 -25.33 -9.58
C GLU A 235 -22.48 -26.09 -9.16
N VAL A 236 -22.39 -27.39 -9.44
CA VAL A 236 -21.16 -28.18 -9.21
C VAL A 236 -20.00 -27.60 -10.01
N ARG A 237 -20.19 -27.30 -11.30
CA ARG A 237 -19.14 -26.65 -12.11
C ARG A 237 -18.72 -25.28 -11.58
N LEU A 238 -19.68 -24.47 -11.11
CA LEU A 238 -19.37 -23.19 -10.50
C LEU A 238 -18.54 -23.37 -9.22
N ALA A 239 -18.88 -24.35 -8.38
CA ALA A 239 -18.11 -24.68 -7.18
C ALA A 239 -16.71 -25.20 -7.52
N GLU A 240 -16.54 -25.98 -8.60
CA GLU A 240 -15.23 -26.41 -9.11
C GLU A 240 -14.38 -25.22 -9.55
N TYR A 241 -14.92 -24.28 -10.34
CA TYR A 241 -14.18 -23.07 -10.71
C TYR A 241 -13.86 -22.17 -9.50
N ARG A 242 -14.73 -22.09 -8.50
CA ARG A 242 -14.45 -21.38 -7.25
C ARG A 242 -13.29 -22.01 -6.47
N LYS A 243 -13.24 -23.34 -6.44
CA LYS A 243 -12.13 -24.08 -5.84
C LYS A 243 -10.84 -23.76 -6.58
N ASP A 244 -10.84 -23.86 -7.90
CA ASP A 244 -9.66 -23.59 -8.73
C ASP A 244 -9.20 -22.12 -8.61
N LEU A 245 -10.13 -21.16 -8.51
CA LEU A 245 -9.82 -19.75 -8.25
C LEU A 245 -9.09 -19.57 -6.92
N VAL A 246 -9.55 -20.21 -5.84
CA VAL A 246 -8.88 -20.08 -4.54
C VAL A 246 -7.53 -20.80 -4.52
N GLU A 247 -7.41 -21.96 -5.16
CA GLU A 247 -6.10 -22.63 -5.33
C GLU A 247 -5.13 -21.78 -6.15
N LEU A 248 -5.61 -21.10 -7.19
CA LEU A 248 -4.82 -20.16 -7.96
C LEU A 248 -4.38 -18.95 -7.12
N LYS A 249 -5.28 -18.35 -6.33
CA LYS A 249 -4.95 -17.25 -5.40
C LYS A 249 -3.91 -17.66 -4.36
N LEU A 250 -3.97 -18.90 -3.86
CA LEU A 250 -2.96 -19.42 -2.94
C LEU A 250 -1.59 -19.60 -3.61
N ARG A 251 -1.56 -20.12 -4.85
CA ARG A 251 -0.31 -20.19 -5.64
C ARG A 251 0.27 -18.80 -5.90
N GLU A 252 -0.59 -17.84 -6.18
CA GLU A 252 -0.23 -16.44 -6.40
C GLU A 252 0.39 -15.81 -5.15
N ALA A 253 -0.28 -15.94 -4.01
CA ALA A 253 0.21 -15.47 -2.72
C ALA A 253 1.54 -16.13 -2.33
N ALA A 254 1.69 -17.44 -2.56
CA ALA A 254 2.94 -18.16 -2.33
C ALA A 254 4.09 -17.64 -3.20
N ALA A 255 3.86 -17.37 -4.50
CA ALA A 255 4.88 -16.77 -5.36
C ALA A 255 5.24 -15.35 -4.92
N ARG A 256 4.26 -14.53 -4.52
CA ARG A 256 4.52 -13.20 -3.94
C ARG A 256 5.37 -13.30 -2.68
N ALA A 257 5.03 -14.21 -1.77
CA ALA A 257 5.78 -14.42 -0.53
C ALA A 257 7.23 -14.81 -0.82
N HIS A 258 7.46 -15.76 -1.71
CA HIS A 258 8.81 -16.17 -2.12
C HIS A 258 9.60 -15.03 -2.76
N PHE A 259 8.96 -14.25 -3.64
CA PHE A 259 9.62 -13.09 -4.24
C PHE A 259 10.04 -12.07 -3.18
N VAL A 260 9.16 -11.76 -2.21
CA VAL A 260 9.48 -10.84 -1.11
C VAL A 260 10.58 -11.40 -0.21
N GLN A 261 10.57 -12.70 0.11
CA GLN A 261 11.65 -13.35 0.86
C GLN A 261 13.00 -13.20 0.16
N GLU A 262 13.03 -13.37 -1.17
CA GLU A 262 14.25 -13.18 -1.95
C GLU A 262 14.69 -11.71 -1.94
N GLN A 263 13.76 -10.76 -2.03
CA GLN A 263 14.06 -9.33 -1.85
C GLN A 263 14.64 -9.03 -0.47
N ILE A 264 14.12 -9.63 0.61
CA ILE A 264 14.65 -9.49 1.97
C ILE A 264 16.09 -10.01 2.02
N ARG A 265 16.35 -11.18 1.45
CA ARG A 265 17.70 -11.78 1.39
C ARG A 265 18.69 -10.84 0.70
N VAL A 266 18.32 -10.34 -0.47
CA VAL A 266 19.14 -9.42 -1.29
C VAL A 266 19.44 -8.12 -0.56
N ASN A 267 18.42 -7.48 0.02
CA ASN A 267 18.60 -6.25 0.79
C ASN A 267 19.41 -6.48 2.07
N SER A 268 19.34 -7.67 2.67
CA SER A 268 20.15 -8.02 3.84
C SER A 268 21.64 -8.07 3.48
N ILE A 269 21.98 -8.69 2.35
CA ILE A 269 23.37 -8.71 1.84
C ILE A 269 23.86 -7.28 1.55
N GLN A 270 23.04 -6.46 0.88
CA GLN A 270 23.40 -5.07 0.58
C GLN A 270 23.62 -4.25 1.87
N ARG A 271 22.74 -4.41 2.87
CA ARG A 271 22.89 -3.79 4.19
C ARG A 271 24.19 -4.24 4.87
N ASP A 272 24.54 -5.52 4.78
CA ASP A 272 25.74 -6.07 5.43
C ASP A 272 27.01 -5.54 4.77
N ILE A 273 27.06 -5.46 3.44
CA ILE A 273 28.15 -4.79 2.70
C ILE A 273 28.28 -3.33 3.16
N LEU A 274 27.17 -2.57 3.19
CA LEU A 274 27.16 -1.18 3.63
C LEU A 274 27.60 -1.01 5.09
N LYS A 275 27.28 -1.99 5.95
CA LYS A 275 27.71 -2.01 7.35
C LYS A 275 29.22 -2.17 7.48
N GLU A 276 29.82 -3.07 6.71
CA GLU A 276 31.26 -3.28 6.64
C GLU A 276 31.98 -2.06 6.08
N GLU A 277 31.47 -1.52 4.97
CA GLU A 277 31.99 -0.30 4.33
C GLU A 277 31.95 0.89 5.30
N ARG A 278 30.85 1.08 6.02
CA ARG A 278 30.71 2.12 7.05
C ARG A 278 31.73 1.92 8.17
N ALA A 279 31.92 0.68 8.64
CA ALA A 279 32.90 0.40 9.70
C ALA A 279 34.33 0.74 9.26
N ARG A 280 34.68 0.42 8.00
CA ARG A 280 35.95 0.78 7.39
C ARG A 280 36.14 2.30 7.30
N ILE A 281 35.14 3.02 6.80
CA ILE A 281 35.18 4.48 6.69
C ILE A 281 35.38 5.13 8.04
N ILE A 282 34.70 4.65 9.08
CA ILE A 282 34.82 5.18 10.45
C ILE A 282 36.27 5.08 10.99
N GLN A 283 37.01 4.01 10.64
CA GLN A 283 38.38 3.80 11.12
C GLN A 283 39.36 4.83 10.54
N GLU A 284 39.21 5.17 9.27
CA GLU A 284 40.10 6.07 8.52
C GLU A 284 39.45 7.44 8.24
N LEU A 285 38.42 7.80 9.04
CA LEU A 285 37.71 9.07 8.91
C LEU A 285 38.56 10.20 9.47
N ARG A 286 38.66 11.29 8.70
CA ARG A 286 39.19 12.56 9.20
C ARG A 286 38.25 13.69 8.80
N VAL A 287 37.85 14.48 9.80
CA VAL A 287 37.02 15.66 9.54
C VAL A 287 37.87 16.91 9.68
N GLU A 288 37.85 17.75 8.65
CA GLU A 288 38.60 19.00 8.61
C GLU A 288 37.74 20.20 9.02
N LYS A 289 38.39 21.26 9.52
CA LYS A 289 37.70 22.52 9.85
C LYS A 289 36.98 23.15 8.65
N LYS A 290 37.48 22.92 7.44
CA LYS A 290 36.83 23.38 6.19
C LYS A 290 35.45 22.72 6.02
N GLU A 291 35.32 21.45 6.37
CA GLU A 291 34.07 20.70 6.26
C GLU A 291 33.04 21.17 7.29
N LEU A 292 33.48 21.51 8.52
CA LEU A 292 32.62 22.14 9.51
C LEU A 292 32.04 23.47 9.01
N LEU A 293 32.90 24.34 8.47
CA LEU A 293 32.47 25.64 7.94
C LEU A 293 31.53 25.46 6.74
N ALA A 294 31.79 24.47 5.89
CA ALA A 294 30.90 24.14 4.77
C ALA A 294 29.53 23.65 5.24
N SER A 295 29.48 22.75 6.22
CA SER A 295 28.24 22.22 6.79
C SER A 295 27.41 23.31 7.49
N ALA A 296 28.06 24.17 8.28
CA ALA A 296 27.41 25.32 8.91
C ALA A 296 26.88 26.34 7.89
N LYS A 297 27.62 26.58 6.80
CA LYS A 297 27.17 27.45 5.70
C LYS A 297 25.98 26.86 4.97
N ALA A 298 26.00 25.56 4.68
CA ALA A 298 24.89 24.85 4.04
C ALA A 298 23.62 24.91 4.89
N LEU A 299 23.73 24.64 6.20
CA LEU A 299 22.62 24.79 7.13
C LEU A 299 22.05 26.21 7.13
N LYS A 300 22.92 27.23 7.21
CA LYS A 300 22.46 28.63 7.20
C LYS A 300 21.71 28.98 5.91
N MET A 301 22.24 28.57 4.76
CA MET A 301 21.57 28.78 3.46
C MET A 301 20.20 28.10 3.41
N LEU A 302 20.11 26.87 3.91
CA LEU A 302 18.85 26.12 3.94
C LEU A 302 17.83 26.77 4.89
N VAL A 303 18.26 27.26 6.05
CA VAL A 303 17.39 28.00 6.99
C VAL A 303 16.85 29.27 6.33
N ASP A 304 17.70 30.04 5.67
CA ASP A 304 17.30 31.28 4.98
C ASP A 304 16.31 30.99 3.83
N GLU A 305 16.54 29.93 3.06
CA GLU A 305 15.65 29.49 1.97
C GLU A 305 14.32 28.94 2.51
N SER A 306 14.37 28.12 3.55
CA SER A 306 13.20 27.55 4.22
C SER A 306 12.31 28.66 4.78
N ASN A 307 12.88 29.66 5.45
CA ASN A 307 12.13 30.81 5.97
C ASN A 307 11.41 31.58 4.86
N ARG A 308 12.09 31.87 3.73
CA ARG A 308 11.46 32.55 2.57
C ARG A 308 10.30 31.75 1.99
N THR A 309 10.46 30.43 1.94
CA THR A 309 9.44 29.51 1.42
C THR A 309 8.24 29.42 2.37
N GLN A 310 8.49 29.33 3.68
CA GLN A 310 7.47 29.36 4.72
C GLN A 310 6.68 30.67 4.69
N ASP A 311 7.35 31.82 4.51
CA ASP A 311 6.68 33.12 4.35
C ASP A 311 5.77 33.15 3.12
N SER A 312 6.18 32.53 2.01
CA SER A 312 5.34 32.40 0.82
C SER A 312 4.08 31.59 1.11
N TYR A 313 4.21 30.47 1.82
CA TYR A 313 3.07 29.63 2.23
C TYR A 313 2.16 30.35 3.24
N ALA A 314 2.73 31.09 4.19
CA ALA A 314 1.97 31.90 5.14
C ALA A 314 1.10 32.95 4.42
N LYS A 315 1.63 33.63 3.40
CA LYS A 315 0.85 34.57 2.57
C LYS A 315 -0.31 33.88 1.85
N LYS A 316 -0.12 32.65 1.35
CA LYS A 316 -1.20 31.86 0.72
C LYS A 316 -2.28 31.50 1.73
N ILE A 317 -1.89 31.12 2.95
CA ILE A 317 -2.83 30.85 4.05
C ILE A 317 -3.65 32.11 4.37
N SER A 318 -3.00 33.27 4.49
CA SER A 318 -3.73 34.53 4.75
C SER A 318 -4.70 34.91 3.62
N ALA A 319 -4.35 34.67 2.36
CA ALA A 319 -5.25 34.88 1.23
C ALA A 319 -6.48 33.94 1.28
N LEU A 320 -6.26 32.68 1.67
CA LEU A 320 -7.32 31.71 1.87
C LEU A 320 -8.25 32.09 3.03
N ASP A 321 -7.72 32.62 4.14
CA ASP A 321 -8.54 33.12 5.25
C ASP A 321 -9.46 34.28 4.83
N ALA A 322 -8.97 35.18 3.96
CA ALA A 322 -9.76 36.27 3.41
C ALA A 322 -10.89 35.76 2.49
N LEU A 323 -10.58 34.77 1.63
CA LEU A 323 -11.57 34.12 0.77
C LEU A 323 -12.66 33.42 1.60
N ARG A 324 -12.25 32.65 2.61
CA ARG A 324 -13.17 31.95 3.54
C ARG A 324 -14.14 32.93 4.18
N LYS A 325 -13.65 34.08 4.65
CA LYS A 325 -14.50 35.10 5.26
C LYS A 325 -15.53 35.67 4.27
N ALA A 326 -15.09 36.04 3.07
CA ALA A 326 -15.98 36.57 2.03
C ALA A 326 -17.11 35.60 1.68
N GLU A 327 -16.80 34.31 1.61
CA GLU A 327 -17.78 33.27 1.30
C GLU A 327 -18.73 32.96 2.46
N PHE A 328 -18.28 33.04 3.72
CA PHE A 328 -19.18 32.97 4.87
C PHE A 328 -20.17 34.13 4.90
N ASP A 329 -19.73 35.35 4.54
CA ASP A 329 -20.59 36.53 4.45
C ASP A 329 -21.67 36.35 3.35
N GLU A 330 -21.30 35.73 2.22
CA GLU A 330 -22.23 35.40 1.15
C GLU A 330 -23.21 34.28 1.55
N ILE A 331 -22.74 33.22 2.22
CA ILE A 331 -23.60 32.16 2.78
C ILE A 331 -24.60 32.76 3.78
N ALA A 332 -24.18 33.70 4.63
CA ALA A 332 -25.07 34.39 5.55
C ALA A 332 -26.14 35.23 4.82
N THR A 333 -25.77 35.85 3.69
CA THR A 333 -26.70 36.57 2.82
C THR A 333 -27.72 35.62 2.17
N LEU A 334 -27.26 34.48 1.66
CA LEU A 334 -28.13 33.45 1.08
C LEU A 334 -29.07 32.82 2.11
N LYS A 335 -28.60 32.55 3.33
CA LYS A 335 -29.42 32.07 4.44
C LYS A 335 -30.62 32.99 4.68
N ARG A 336 -30.38 34.32 4.75
CA ARG A 336 -31.45 35.32 4.91
C ARG A 336 -32.36 35.37 3.70
N ARG A 337 -31.80 35.31 2.48
CA ARG A 337 -32.57 35.34 1.22
C ARG A 337 -33.56 34.17 1.10
N TYR A 338 -33.16 32.98 1.54
CA TYR A 338 -33.99 31.78 1.49
C TYR A 338 -34.78 31.52 2.78
N SER A 339 -34.69 32.40 3.78
CA SER A 339 -35.37 32.27 5.08
C SER A 339 -35.13 30.91 5.77
N LEU A 340 -33.87 30.44 5.76
CA LEU A 340 -33.48 29.14 6.30
C LEU A 340 -33.20 29.22 7.81
N SER A 341 -33.64 28.20 8.55
CA SER A 341 -33.27 28.01 9.97
C SER A 341 -31.84 27.50 10.12
N ASP A 342 -31.28 27.53 11.33
CA ASP A 342 -29.96 26.94 11.60
C ASP A 342 -29.93 25.43 11.34
N GLN A 343 -31.03 24.74 11.65
CA GLN A 343 -31.20 23.31 11.38
C GLN A 343 -31.20 23.01 9.87
N ASP A 344 -31.85 23.86 9.07
CA ASP A 344 -31.83 23.74 7.61
C ASP A 344 -30.42 23.95 7.06
N MET A 345 -29.67 24.91 7.60
CA MET A 345 -28.29 25.16 7.19
C MET A 345 -27.38 23.95 7.48
N GLU A 346 -27.47 23.36 8.68
CA GLU A 346 -26.71 22.16 9.01
C GLU A 346 -27.09 20.97 8.10
N ALA A 347 -28.37 20.82 7.78
CA ALA A 347 -28.83 19.81 6.84
C ALA A 347 -28.31 20.06 5.41
N ILE A 348 -28.22 21.32 4.97
CA ILE A 348 -27.65 21.67 3.66
C ILE A 348 -26.14 21.38 3.63
N TYR A 349 -25.41 21.75 4.68
CA TYR A 349 -23.96 21.51 4.77
C TYR A 349 -23.61 20.03 4.71
N ASN A 350 -24.43 19.19 5.33
CA ASN A 350 -24.27 17.74 5.33
C ASN A 350 -24.96 17.03 4.15
N TRP A 351 -25.53 17.79 3.20
CA TRP A 351 -26.30 17.25 2.10
C TRP A 351 -27.39 16.26 2.55
N THR A 352 -28.07 16.56 3.66
CA THR A 352 -29.22 15.78 4.18
C THR A 352 -30.54 16.55 4.09
N TYR A 353 -30.51 17.80 3.62
CA TYR A 353 -31.70 18.61 3.42
C TYR A 353 -32.60 18.06 2.31
N GLU A 354 -33.90 17.92 2.60
CA GLU A 354 -34.88 17.38 1.65
C GLU A 354 -35.68 18.49 0.95
N PRO A 355 -35.27 18.93 -0.25
CA PRO A 355 -35.97 20.00 -0.96
C PRO A 355 -37.31 19.51 -1.55
N ARG A 356 -38.39 20.22 -1.25
CA ARG A 356 -39.75 19.98 -1.76
C ARG A 356 -40.20 21.02 -2.78
N THR A 357 -39.52 22.16 -2.84
CA THR A 357 -39.82 23.24 -3.77
C THR A 357 -38.61 23.60 -4.63
N VAL A 358 -38.85 24.28 -5.76
CA VAL A 358 -37.78 24.77 -6.64
C VAL A 358 -36.83 25.73 -5.89
N GLY A 359 -37.36 26.59 -5.01
CA GLY A 359 -36.56 27.50 -4.19
C GLY A 359 -35.67 26.76 -3.18
N GLN A 360 -36.15 25.66 -2.61
CA GLN A 360 -35.38 24.81 -1.71
C GLN A 360 -34.27 24.03 -2.45
N TRP A 361 -34.53 23.56 -3.67
CA TRP A 361 -33.50 22.99 -4.54
C TRP A 361 -32.41 24.01 -4.87
N GLN A 362 -32.81 25.24 -5.20
CA GLN A 362 -31.88 26.32 -5.46
C GLN A 362 -31.04 26.66 -4.22
N ALA A 363 -31.66 26.72 -3.04
CA ALA A 363 -30.97 26.95 -1.78
C ALA A 363 -29.94 25.85 -1.49
N LEU A 364 -30.34 24.58 -1.57
CA LEU A 364 -29.46 23.42 -1.36
C LEU A 364 -28.25 23.47 -2.29
N ILE A 365 -28.46 23.64 -3.59
CA ILE A 365 -27.37 23.58 -4.59
C ILE A 365 -26.43 24.78 -4.43
N THR A 366 -26.97 26.00 -4.28
CA THR A 366 -26.15 27.22 -4.24
C THR A 366 -25.38 27.35 -2.92
N ILE A 367 -26.03 27.10 -1.79
CA ILE A 367 -25.37 27.13 -0.48
C ILE A 367 -24.45 25.92 -0.32
N GLY A 368 -24.88 24.73 -0.76
CA GLY A 368 -24.07 23.51 -0.71
C GLY A 368 -22.79 23.63 -1.54
N GLN A 369 -22.87 24.23 -2.75
CA GLN A 369 -21.70 24.55 -3.55
C GLN A 369 -20.74 25.47 -2.80
N ARG A 370 -21.23 26.63 -2.33
CA ARG A 370 -20.38 27.61 -1.63
C ARG A 370 -19.78 27.05 -0.36
N HIS A 371 -20.54 26.28 0.43
CA HIS A 371 -19.98 25.62 1.61
C HIS A 371 -18.87 24.63 1.24
N ASN A 372 -19.08 23.81 0.20
CA ASN A 372 -18.09 22.85 -0.27
C ASN A 372 -16.79 23.54 -0.75
N GLN A 373 -16.93 24.59 -1.58
CA GLN A 373 -15.83 25.39 -2.10
C GLN A 373 -15.09 26.16 -1.00
N SER A 374 -15.82 26.71 -0.04
CA SER A 374 -15.27 27.79 0.79
C SER A 374 -14.92 27.38 2.21
N VAL A 375 -15.59 26.35 2.73
CA VAL A 375 -15.35 25.86 4.07
C VAL A 375 -14.48 24.61 4.01
N ILE A 376 -14.83 23.67 3.14
CA ILE A 376 -14.15 22.37 3.14
C ILE A 376 -12.88 22.45 2.29
N GLU A 377 -12.96 22.95 1.06
CA GLU A 377 -11.79 23.01 0.17
C GLU A 377 -10.75 24.02 0.62
N VAL A 378 -11.14 25.20 1.11
CA VAL A 378 -10.20 26.19 1.66
C VAL A 378 -9.45 25.64 2.88
N GLU A 379 -10.14 24.97 3.81
CA GLU A 379 -9.47 24.39 4.99
C GLU A 379 -8.49 23.27 4.61
N ILE A 380 -8.84 22.42 3.64
CA ILE A 380 -7.92 21.39 3.14
C ILE A 380 -6.69 22.01 2.48
N HIS A 381 -6.87 23.08 1.68
CA HIS A 381 -5.74 23.79 1.09
C HIS A 381 -4.87 24.47 2.15
N LYS A 382 -5.48 25.03 3.19
CA LYS A 382 -4.76 25.59 4.34
C LYS A 382 -3.94 24.52 5.05
N ASP A 383 -4.54 23.37 5.34
CA ASP A 383 -3.86 22.22 5.93
C ASP A 383 -2.72 21.72 5.04
N LEU A 384 -2.88 21.74 3.71
CA LEU A 384 -1.81 21.41 2.77
C LEU A 384 -0.64 22.40 2.85
N TRP A 385 -0.91 23.71 2.92
CA TRP A 385 0.15 24.70 3.08
C TRP A 385 0.84 24.59 4.44
N LEU A 386 0.09 24.32 5.51
CA LEU A 386 0.66 24.03 6.84
C LEU A 386 1.52 22.77 6.82
N ALA A 387 1.08 21.70 6.16
CA ALA A 387 1.87 20.48 6.01
C ALA A 387 3.17 20.72 5.24
N ARG A 388 3.14 21.57 4.20
CA ARG A 388 4.35 21.98 3.47
C ARG A 388 5.29 22.84 4.33
N ILE A 389 4.78 23.68 5.22
CA ILE A 389 5.61 24.38 6.22
C ILE A 389 6.31 23.37 7.13
N GLU A 390 5.58 22.37 7.64
CA GLU A 390 6.19 21.30 8.46
C GLU A 390 7.22 20.47 7.68
N GLN A 391 7.00 20.24 6.39
CA GLN A 391 7.97 19.60 5.50
C GLN A 391 9.26 20.42 5.38
N GLU A 392 9.17 21.73 5.20
CA GLU A 392 10.35 22.62 5.14
C GLU A 392 11.09 22.67 6.48
N LYS A 393 10.37 22.63 7.62
CA LYS A 393 11.00 22.51 8.94
C LYS A 393 11.72 21.17 9.10
N ALA A 394 11.13 20.07 8.64
CA ALA A 394 11.76 18.76 8.72
C ALA A 394 13.07 18.67 7.92
N LYS A 395 13.14 19.34 6.75
CA LYS A 395 14.40 19.47 5.99
C LYS A 395 15.49 20.20 6.78
N VAL A 396 15.13 21.29 7.45
CA VAL A 396 16.05 22.03 8.32
C VAL A 396 16.53 21.15 9.46
N VAL A 397 15.62 20.44 10.14
CA VAL A 397 15.97 19.50 11.23
C VAL A 397 16.93 18.41 10.75
N ASP A 398 16.72 17.83 9.57
CA ASP A 398 17.65 16.82 9.02
C ASP A 398 19.06 17.40 8.81
N GLN A 399 19.15 18.62 8.26
CA GLN A 399 20.42 19.31 8.06
C GLN A 399 21.07 19.75 9.39
N GLU A 400 20.29 20.09 10.41
CA GLU A 400 20.77 20.37 11.76
C GLU A 400 21.38 19.13 12.40
N VAL A 401 20.75 17.97 12.22
CA VAL A 401 21.29 16.67 12.62
C VAL A 401 22.60 16.38 11.90
N ASP A 402 22.65 16.55 10.57
CA ASP A 402 23.87 16.31 9.79
C ASP A 402 25.02 17.26 10.18
N ASN A 403 24.71 18.53 10.45
CA ASN A 403 25.67 19.48 10.98
C ASN A 403 26.14 19.08 12.40
N ALA A 404 25.24 18.65 13.28
CA ALA A 404 25.60 18.13 14.61
C ALA A 404 26.54 16.92 14.50
N ILE A 405 26.23 15.97 13.62
CA ILE A 405 27.05 14.79 13.33
C ILE A 405 28.46 15.20 12.88
N THR A 406 28.55 16.14 11.96
CA THR A 406 29.83 16.68 11.48
C THR A 406 30.66 17.28 12.62
N ASN A 407 30.03 18.08 13.49
CA ASN A 407 30.66 18.67 14.68
C ASN A 407 31.17 17.60 15.67
N THR A 408 30.35 16.59 15.95
CA THR A 408 30.73 15.48 16.83
C THR A 408 31.90 14.70 16.24
N TRP A 409 31.89 14.39 14.94
CA TRP A 409 33.00 13.68 14.29
C TRP A 409 34.29 14.48 14.21
N TYR A 410 34.22 15.80 13.98
CA TYR A 410 35.38 16.66 14.11
C TYR A 410 35.99 16.57 15.50
N THR A 411 35.15 16.65 16.54
CA THR A 411 35.61 16.51 17.93
C THR A 411 36.26 15.14 18.14
N LEU A 412 35.65 14.07 17.64
CA LEU A 412 36.13 12.68 17.78
C LEU A 412 37.42 12.36 17.01
N THR A 413 37.68 13.06 15.90
CA THR A 413 38.85 12.84 15.03
C THR A 413 39.97 13.84 15.29
N SER A 414 39.68 14.93 16.01
CA SER A 414 40.67 15.92 16.45
C SER A 414 41.52 15.43 17.63
N ARG A 415 42.76 15.91 17.72
CA ARG A 415 43.75 15.56 18.76
C ARG A 415 43.31 15.95 20.19
N ASP A 416 42.28 16.79 20.32
CA ASP A 416 41.72 17.26 21.59
C ASP A 416 40.81 16.20 22.28
N ALA A 417 40.48 15.10 21.60
CA ALA A 417 39.67 14.01 22.15
C ALA A 417 40.41 13.13 23.19
N SER A 418 41.70 13.35 23.41
CA SER A 418 42.56 12.49 24.26
C SER A 418 42.76 13.02 25.69
N GLY A 419 42.19 14.17 26.05
CA GLY A 419 42.34 14.80 27.36
C GLY A 419 41.26 14.39 28.39
N GLY A 420 41.47 14.70 29.67
CA GLY A 420 40.51 14.41 30.76
C GLY A 420 39.11 15.04 30.59
N ASP A 421 38.99 16.08 29.75
CA ASP A 421 37.71 16.72 29.41
C ASP A 421 36.88 15.96 28.35
N ALA A 422 37.45 14.92 27.71
CA ALA A 422 36.77 14.14 26.66
C ALA A 422 35.49 13.48 27.17
N GLN A 423 35.50 12.93 28.39
CA GLN A 423 34.31 12.29 28.98
C GLN A 423 33.17 13.28 29.22
N LYS A 424 33.50 14.50 29.67
CA LYS A 424 32.52 15.58 29.88
C LYS A 424 31.93 16.04 28.55
N ASN A 425 32.76 16.14 27.51
CA ASN A 425 32.32 16.47 26.16
C ASN A 425 31.42 15.36 25.58
N PHE A 426 31.73 14.07 25.77
CA PHE A 426 30.85 12.97 25.33
C PHE A 426 29.49 12.97 26.02
N LEU A 427 29.44 13.23 27.33
CA LEU A 427 28.17 13.36 28.05
C LEU A 427 27.34 14.54 27.57
N LYS A 428 27.99 15.67 27.26
CA LYS A 428 27.32 16.86 26.71
C LYS A 428 26.74 16.59 25.32
N GLU A 429 27.53 16.00 24.43
CA GLU A 429 27.09 15.60 23.08
C GLU A 429 25.95 14.58 23.16
N ARG A 430 26.05 13.57 24.04
CA ARG A 430 24.99 12.59 24.24
C ARG A 430 23.67 13.23 24.67
N LYS A 431 23.69 14.14 25.65
CA LYS A 431 22.48 14.88 26.07
C LYS A 431 21.86 15.70 24.94
N ARG A 432 22.70 16.31 24.08
CA ARG A 432 22.24 17.04 22.90
C ARG A 432 21.48 16.12 21.93
N TYR A 433 22.02 14.94 21.62
CA TYR A 433 21.34 13.97 20.76
C TYR A 433 20.08 13.36 21.39
N GLU A 434 20.07 13.10 22.71
CA GLU A 434 18.88 12.66 23.43
C GLU A 434 17.74 13.70 23.34
N SER A 435 18.06 14.99 23.47
CA SER A 435 17.10 16.09 23.27
C SER A 435 16.58 16.13 21.83
N MET A 436 17.48 16.12 20.83
CA MET A 436 17.09 16.12 19.42
C MET A 436 16.17 14.96 19.06
N LYS A 437 16.46 13.77 19.61
CA LYS A 437 15.61 12.59 19.43
C LYS A 437 14.20 12.82 19.97
N ALA A 438 14.08 13.31 21.20
CA ALA A 438 12.78 13.58 21.82
C ALA A 438 11.96 14.60 21.01
N ASP A 439 12.60 15.67 20.51
CA ASP A 439 11.94 16.69 19.69
C ASP A 439 11.45 16.12 18.35
N ILE A 440 12.27 15.31 17.69
CA ILE A 440 11.92 14.62 16.44
C ILE A 440 10.75 13.64 16.68
N GLU A 441 10.81 12.83 17.73
CA GLU A 441 9.76 11.84 18.06
C GLU A 441 8.42 12.52 18.40
N SER A 442 8.46 13.63 19.13
CA SER A 442 7.26 14.44 19.43
C SER A 442 6.63 15.01 18.15
N THR A 443 7.47 15.50 17.22
CA THR A 443 7.03 15.99 15.92
C THR A 443 6.41 14.87 15.07
N ILE A 444 7.04 13.70 15.03
CA ILE A 444 6.49 12.52 14.35
C ILE A 444 5.11 12.16 14.89
N SER A 445 4.95 12.09 16.23
CA SER A 445 3.66 11.78 16.85
C SER A 445 2.56 12.76 16.40
N THR A 446 2.87 14.05 16.43
CA THR A 446 1.93 15.10 16.01
C THR A 446 1.54 14.99 14.54
N LEU A 447 2.49 14.65 13.66
CA LEU A 447 2.23 14.49 12.24
C LEU A 447 1.41 13.23 11.92
N VAL A 448 1.62 12.13 12.67
CA VAL A 448 0.81 10.91 12.56
C VAL A 448 -0.66 11.23 12.88
N ASP A 449 -0.94 11.97 13.94
CA ASP A 449 -2.31 12.37 14.28
C ASP A 449 -2.95 13.23 13.18
N LYS A 450 -2.19 14.15 12.57
CA LYS A 450 -2.65 14.96 11.44
C LYS A 450 -2.91 14.12 10.18
N GLN A 451 -2.07 13.12 9.90
CA GLN A 451 -2.24 12.18 8.79
C GLN A 451 -3.51 11.34 8.96
N ILE A 452 -3.81 10.89 10.18
CA ILE A 452 -5.04 10.15 10.50
C ILE A 452 -6.26 11.04 10.26
N LYS A 453 -6.24 12.30 10.72
CA LYS A 453 -7.32 13.28 10.48
C LYS A 453 -7.53 13.53 8.98
N ALA A 454 -6.47 13.67 8.20
CA ALA A 454 -6.57 13.82 6.74
C ALA A 454 -7.18 12.56 6.08
N SER A 455 -6.83 11.36 6.56
CA SER A 455 -7.40 10.09 6.08
C SER A 455 -8.90 9.97 6.41
N GLN A 456 -9.32 10.44 7.58
CA GLN A 456 -10.73 10.56 7.95
C GLN A 456 -11.45 11.57 7.05
N ALA A 457 -10.84 12.72 6.76
CA ALA A 457 -11.40 13.71 5.83
C ALA A 457 -11.59 13.13 4.42
N LEU A 458 -10.67 12.28 3.93
CA LEU A 458 -10.82 11.59 2.65
C LEU A 458 -12.04 10.64 2.65
N THR A 459 -12.25 9.94 3.75
CA THR A 459 -13.39 9.03 3.91
C THR A 459 -14.70 9.81 3.95
N SER A 460 -14.75 10.93 4.68
CA SER A 460 -15.89 11.85 4.70
C SER A 460 -16.15 12.45 3.33
N ASN A 461 -15.11 12.79 2.57
CA ASN A 461 -15.22 13.31 1.21
C ASN A 461 -15.90 12.31 0.26
N LYS A 462 -15.54 11.02 0.35
CA LYS A 462 -16.18 9.95 -0.44
C LYS A 462 -17.66 9.81 -0.12
N ARG A 463 -18.02 9.85 1.17
CA ARG A 463 -19.44 9.83 1.58
C ARG A 463 -20.21 11.03 1.02
N LEU A 464 -19.60 12.22 1.04
CA LEU A 464 -20.21 13.41 0.46
C LEU A 464 -20.43 13.28 -1.05
N LEU A 465 -19.44 12.73 -1.77
CA LEU A 465 -19.54 12.45 -3.20
C LEU A 465 -20.73 11.53 -3.49
N ASP A 466 -20.85 10.42 -2.76
CA ASP A 466 -21.94 9.46 -2.92
C ASP A 466 -23.30 10.12 -2.65
N GLN A 467 -23.39 10.98 -1.63
CA GLN A 467 -24.58 11.77 -1.33
C GLN A 467 -24.92 12.71 -2.49
N ILE A 468 -23.98 13.52 -2.99
CA ILE A 468 -24.18 14.44 -4.11
C ILE A 468 -24.65 13.68 -5.36
N GLN A 469 -24.06 12.52 -5.66
CA GLN A 469 -24.50 11.67 -6.77
C GLN A 469 -25.94 11.19 -6.60
N ASN A 470 -26.35 10.83 -5.38
CA ASN A 470 -27.74 10.47 -5.09
C ASN A 470 -28.69 11.67 -5.26
N TYR A 471 -28.30 12.88 -4.82
CA TYR A 471 -29.07 14.08 -5.09
C TYR A 471 -29.16 14.39 -6.59
N MET A 472 -28.10 14.15 -7.36
CA MET A 472 -28.13 14.33 -8.80
C MET A 472 -29.15 13.41 -9.48
N LYS A 473 -29.25 12.15 -9.03
CA LYS A 473 -30.29 11.22 -9.53
C LYS A 473 -31.68 11.72 -9.18
N ARG A 474 -31.92 12.06 -7.91
CA ARG A 474 -33.21 12.62 -7.43
C ARG A 474 -33.58 13.91 -8.18
N PHE A 475 -32.62 14.80 -8.41
CA PHE A 475 -32.84 16.08 -9.10
C PHE A 475 -33.28 15.87 -10.56
N LYS A 476 -32.74 14.87 -11.25
CA LYS A 476 -33.20 14.49 -12.59
C LYS A 476 -34.64 13.97 -12.59
N GLU A 477 -35.01 13.16 -11.61
CA GLU A 477 -36.37 12.62 -11.47
C GLU A 477 -37.42 13.72 -11.25
N GLN A 478 -37.03 14.88 -10.71
CA GLN A 478 -37.93 16.02 -10.48
C GLN A 478 -38.19 16.90 -11.71
N GLU A 479 -37.54 16.62 -12.85
CA GLU A 479 -37.64 17.42 -14.08
C GLU A 479 -39.09 17.56 -14.57
N SER A 480 -39.80 16.43 -14.65
CA SER A 480 -41.18 16.35 -15.17
C SER A 480 -42.24 16.79 -14.15
N GLY A 481 -41.87 16.89 -12.87
CA GLY A 481 -42.73 17.29 -11.76
C GLY A 481 -42.52 18.75 -11.35
N LEU A 482 -41.64 18.98 -10.39
CA LEU A 482 -41.38 20.30 -9.80
C LEU A 482 -40.85 21.34 -10.81
N PHE A 483 -40.17 20.89 -11.86
CA PHE A 483 -39.52 21.77 -12.85
C PHE A 483 -40.23 21.83 -14.22
N LYS A 484 -41.45 21.29 -14.35
CA LYS A 484 -42.17 21.17 -15.63
C LYS A 484 -42.23 22.47 -16.45
N ASN A 485 -42.41 23.62 -15.78
CA ASN A 485 -42.50 24.94 -16.42
C ASN A 485 -41.24 25.81 -16.21
N LYS A 486 -40.12 25.20 -15.76
CA LYS A 486 -38.86 25.87 -15.39
C LYS A 486 -37.64 25.11 -15.89
N GLN A 487 -37.69 24.65 -17.15
CA GLN A 487 -36.63 23.80 -17.71
C GLN A 487 -35.26 24.48 -17.77
N GLU A 488 -35.18 25.77 -18.09
CA GLU A 488 -33.92 26.51 -18.09
C GLU A 488 -33.25 26.54 -16.70
N MET A 489 -34.06 26.72 -15.66
CA MET A 489 -33.60 26.72 -14.27
C MET A 489 -33.16 25.31 -13.83
N HIS A 490 -33.87 24.27 -14.26
CA HIS A 490 -33.47 22.88 -14.03
C HIS A 490 -32.13 22.56 -14.69
N ALA A 491 -31.96 22.95 -15.96
CA ALA A 491 -30.71 22.76 -16.69
C ALA A 491 -29.55 23.51 -16.01
N SER A 492 -29.75 24.77 -15.63
CA SER A 492 -28.74 25.60 -14.94
C SER A 492 -28.31 24.98 -13.60
N LEU A 493 -29.28 24.62 -12.75
CA LEU A 493 -29.00 23.99 -11.46
C LEU A 493 -28.37 22.60 -11.61
N GLY A 494 -28.81 21.83 -12.61
CA GLY A 494 -28.22 20.54 -12.96
C GLY A 494 -26.76 20.67 -13.39
N GLN A 495 -26.43 21.72 -14.14
CA GLN A 495 -25.06 22.01 -14.54
C GLN A 495 -24.19 22.43 -13.34
N ILE A 496 -24.69 23.30 -12.46
CA ILE A 496 -23.97 23.68 -11.22
C ILE A 496 -23.67 22.44 -10.37
N LEU A 497 -24.67 21.58 -10.16
CA LEU A 497 -24.53 20.36 -9.37
C LEU A 497 -23.52 19.38 -10.00
N LYS A 498 -23.45 19.32 -11.34
CA LYS A 498 -22.52 18.45 -12.07
C LYS A 498 -21.10 19.01 -12.14
N ASP A 499 -20.94 20.23 -12.62
CA ASP A 499 -19.64 20.76 -13.02
C ASP A 499 -18.89 21.42 -11.87
N GLN A 500 -19.61 22.02 -10.94
CA GLN A 500 -19.00 22.71 -9.80
C GLN A 500 -19.00 21.73 -8.61
N VAL A 501 -20.16 21.28 -8.16
CA VAL A 501 -20.25 20.52 -6.91
C VAL A 501 -19.60 19.13 -6.99
N LEU A 502 -19.94 18.33 -8.01
CA LEU A 502 -19.43 16.97 -8.12
C LEU A 502 -17.93 16.95 -8.48
N LEU A 503 -17.54 17.70 -9.51
CA LEU A 503 -16.17 17.72 -10.00
C LEU A 503 -15.18 18.35 -8.99
N GLU A 504 -15.59 19.38 -8.23
CA GLU A 504 -14.75 19.93 -7.16
C GLU A 504 -14.63 18.97 -5.97
N THR A 505 -15.67 18.19 -5.69
CA THR A 505 -15.59 17.13 -4.66
C THR A 505 -14.56 16.06 -5.03
N GLU A 506 -14.44 15.73 -6.31
CA GLU A 506 -13.40 14.83 -6.83
C GLU A 506 -12.00 15.45 -6.71
N LYS A 507 -11.81 16.69 -7.20
CA LYS A 507 -10.56 17.45 -7.06
C LYS A 507 -10.12 17.57 -5.60
N ARG A 508 -11.06 17.83 -4.69
CA ARG A 508 -10.79 17.86 -3.25
C ARG A 508 -10.23 16.55 -2.73
N GLY A 509 -10.71 15.41 -3.26
CA GLY A 509 -10.14 14.09 -2.96
C GLY A 509 -8.66 14.00 -3.34
N GLU A 510 -8.26 14.57 -4.47
CA GLU A 510 -6.86 14.63 -4.91
C GLU A 510 -6.01 15.51 -3.99
N VAL A 511 -6.52 16.68 -3.56
CA VAL A 511 -5.80 17.56 -2.62
C VAL A 511 -5.62 16.90 -1.26
N ILE A 512 -6.64 16.19 -0.74
CA ILE A 512 -6.50 15.42 0.51
C ILE A 512 -5.46 14.30 0.34
N ALA A 513 -5.43 13.63 -0.81
CA ALA A 513 -4.42 12.61 -1.08
C ALA A 513 -3.00 13.20 -1.09
N GLN A 514 -2.82 14.38 -1.70
CA GLN A 514 -1.55 15.12 -1.65
C GLN A 514 -1.17 15.51 -0.21
N LEU A 515 -2.13 15.94 0.61
CA LEU A 515 -1.90 16.26 2.02
C LEU A 515 -1.38 15.03 2.79
N ILE A 516 -2.01 13.87 2.59
CA ILE A 516 -1.58 12.60 3.21
C ILE A 516 -0.17 12.24 2.74
N ASP A 517 0.14 12.42 1.45
CA ASP A 517 1.46 12.14 0.89
C ASP A 517 2.54 13.03 1.51
N VAL A 518 2.30 14.34 1.63
CA VAL A 518 3.22 15.29 2.29
C VAL A 518 3.50 14.89 3.74
N TYR A 519 2.46 14.52 4.51
CA TYR A 519 2.67 14.02 5.88
C TYR A 519 3.49 12.73 5.89
N THR A 520 3.19 11.80 4.99
CA THR A 520 3.90 10.51 4.89
C THR A 520 5.39 10.70 4.60
N THR A 521 5.72 11.53 3.61
CA THR A 521 7.11 11.84 3.26
C THR A 521 7.83 12.60 4.38
N THR A 522 7.15 13.54 5.04
CA THR A 522 7.73 14.29 6.17
C THR A 522 8.03 13.38 7.36
N ILE A 523 7.10 12.49 7.73
CA ILE A 523 7.30 11.49 8.78
C ILE A 523 8.46 10.55 8.44
N ALA A 524 8.55 10.09 7.18
CA ALA A 524 9.65 9.24 6.73
C ALA A 524 11.01 9.94 6.85
N SER A 525 11.09 11.21 6.44
CA SER A 525 12.29 12.04 6.59
C SER A 525 12.70 12.16 8.05
N LEU A 526 11.77 12.53 8.94
CA LEU A 526 12.05 12.66 10.38
C LEU A 526 12.46 11.35 11.04
N LYS A 527 11.84 10.22 10.64
CA LYS A 527 12.27 8.88 11.10
C LYS A 527 13.70 8.58 10.67
N MET A 528 14.10 8.99 9.47
CA MET A 528 15.48 8.83 9.01
C MET A 528 16.45 9.68 9.84
N SER A 529 16.12 10.95 10.11
CA SER A 529 16.91 11.81 10.99
C SER A 529 17.01 11.23 12.42
N SER A 530 15.93 10.69 12.96
CA SER A 530 15.94 9.99 14.26
C SER A 530 16.88 8.77 14.25
N LYS A 531 16.90 7.98 13.18
CA LYS A 531 17.85 6.86 13.03
C LYS A 531 19.31 7.34 12.93
N LYS A 532 19.59 8.46 12.26
CA LYS A 532 20.94 9.08 12.25
C LYS A 532 21.35 9.44 13.69
N VAL A 533 20.46 10.05 14.46
CA VAL A 533 20.65 10.40 15.88
C VAL A 533 20.91 9.15 16.73
N ASP A 534 20.11 8.09 16.58
CA ASP A 534 20.29 6.82 17.30
C ASP A 534 21.64 6.18 17.00
N THR A 535 22.09 6.26 15.74
CA THR A 535 23.40 5.74 15.35
C THR A 535 24.52 6.50 16.06
N MET A 536 24.44 7.82 16.15
CA MET A 536 25.42 8.62 16.90
C MET A 536 25.37 8.34 18.40
N LEU A 537 24.18 8.19 18.98
CA LEU A 537 24.04 7.78 20.38
C LEU A 537 24.72 6.43 20.65
N GLY A 538 24.57 5.46 19.73
CA GLY A 538 25.26 4.18 19.79
C GLY A 538 26.78 4.31 19.76
N ILE A 539 27.32 5.15 18.87
CA ILE A 539 28.76 5.42 18.74
C ILE A 539 29.30 6.14 19.98
N LEU A 540 28.59 7.14 20.50
CA LEU A 540 29.00 7.85 21.70
C LEU A 540 28.99 6.95 22.94
N LYS A 541 28.01 6.03 23.05
CA LYS A 541 27.98 5.01 24.13
C LYS A 541 29.15 4.05 24.03
N SER A 542 29.49 3.54 22.84
CA SER A 542 30.61 2.61 22.69
C SER A 542 31.94 3.27 23.01
N LYS A 543 32.18 4.51 22.57
CA LYS A 543 33.40 5.26 22.88
C LYS A 543 33.52 5.67 24.35
N ALA A 544 32.41 6.07 24.99
CA ALA A 544 32.40 6.40 26.43
C ALA A 544 32.73 5.19 27.33
N ASN A 545 32.40 3.96 26.89
CA ASN A 545 32.76 2.74 27.61
C ASN A 545 34.26 2.41 27.50
N TRP A 546 34.91 2.77 26.39
CA TRP A 546 36.34 2.56 26.19
C TRP A 546 37.21 3.55 26.99
N THR A 547 36.73 4.78 27.20
CA THR A 547 37.39 5.78 28.06
C THR A 547 37.15 5.56 29.55
N GLY A 548 36.22 4.68 29.92
CA GLY A 548 35.81 4.40 31.31
C GLY A 548 36.47 3.20 31.98
N ALA A 549 37.31 2.44 31.28
CA ALA A 549 38.12 1.37 31.89
C ALA A 549 39.57 1.86 32.01
N PRO A 550 40.01 2.36 33.18
CA PRO A 550 41.41 2.25 33.49
C PRO A 550 41.73 0.77 33.45
N LEU A 551 42.66 0.34 32.60
CA LEU A 551 43.51 -0.79 32.94
C LEU A 551 44.08 -0.45 34.30
N PHE A 552 43.45 -0.93 35.36
CA PHE A 552 43.92 -0.77 36.72
C PHE A 552 45.25 -1.52 36.82
N TRP A 553 46.34 -0.83 36.50
CA TRP A 553 47.72 -1.25 36.74
C TRP A 553 47.99 -1.51 38.22
N THR A 554 47.03 -1.20 39.12
CA THR A 554 47.06 -1.61 40.53
C THR A 554 47.09 -3.14 40.70
N GLY A 555 46.58 -3.92 39.75
CA GLY A 555 46.66 -5.40 39.78
C GLY A 555 47.97 -6.00 39.27
N LEU A 556 48.84 -5.21 38.63
CA LEU A 556 50.14 -5.67 38.13
C LEU A 556 51.29 -5.44 39.13
N LYS A 557 51.12 -4.53 40.10
CA LYS A 557 52.06 -4.37 41.22
C LYS A 557 52.10 -5.56 42.18
N SER A 558 51.07 -6.42 42.18
CA SER A 558 51.05 -7.67 42.94
C SER A 558 51.69 -8.86 42.20
N PHE A 559 52.14 -8.68 40.96
CA PHE A 559 52.77 -9.72 40.14
C PHE A 559 54.29 -9.55 39.96
N ILE A 560 54.85 -8.39 40.31
CA ILE A 560 56.29 -8.15 40.30
C ILE A 560 56.76 -8.19 41.75
N PRO A 561 57.50 -9.24 42.18
CA PRO A 561 58.11 -9.25 43.50
C PRO A 561 59.10 -8.08 43.60
N ASP A 562 59.04 -7.32 44.69
CA ASP A 562 60.03 -6.28 45.01
C ASP A 562 61.43 -6.91 45.06
N MET A 563 62.20 -6.73 43.99
CA MET A 563 63.63 -7.09 43.94
C MET A 563 64.46 -5.97 44.58
N THR A 564 64.14 -5.59 45.83
CA THR A 564 65.03 -4.81 46.71
C THR A 564 64.53 -4.84 48.16
N LYS A 565 64.80 -5.95 48.87
CA LYS A 565 65.52 -5.97 50.16
C LYS A 565 65.73 -7.40 50.64
#